data_AF-A0A8J8JP47-F1
#
_entry.id   AF-A0A8J8JP47-F1
#
_cell.length_a   1.000
_cell.length_b   1.000
_cell.length_c   1.000
_cell.angle_alpha   90.00
_cell.angle_beta   90.00
_cell.angle_gamma   90.00
#
_symmetry.space_group_name_H-M   'P 1'
#
loop_
_entity.id
_entity.type
_entity.pdbx_description
1 polymer ?
#
loop_
_entity_poly.entity_id
_entity_poly.type
_entity_poly.pdbx_seq_one_letter_code
_entity_poly.pdbx_strand_id
1 'polypeptide(L)'
;MPLCLSMCVCVAEENPQFVEVSKPSVNYEAISGMVKNGSEVTISVALTNFSKEIEGNESELLFHSDLEEQVWGISIDGTPKECKSPFTIDHREVSKAKITLTGRAPEVNKRTEEKITLLNITQRIKEEYPVICIKEYVTSEAIENALSMWHEANETIANANEAIANAEDAGLNVADAKRSRDLANEHLNNSQQYYNEGRSEEALVEAEKARDSAKDAEAKAGSAVGGVTLRNYAIIAVVAVVVIIVFVLLLQQRKRKRGVY
;
A
#
# COMPACT_ATOMS: atom_id res chain seq x y z
N MET A 1 -12.94 2.60 15.75
CA MET A 1 -13.27 3.97 15.31
C MET A 1 -13.64 3.90 13.84
N PRO A 2 -14.81 4.36 13.40
CA PRO A 2 -15.20 4.26 12.00
C PRO A 2 -14.44 5.34 11.22
N LEU A 3 -13.49 4.92 10.39
CA LEU A 3 -12.81 5.79 9.43
C LEU A 3 -13.81 6.08 8.30
N CYS A 4 -14.29 7.33 8.23
CA CYS A 4 -15.00 7.84 7.06
C CYS A 4 -14.03 7.86 5.88
N LEU A 5 -14.08 6.84 5.04
CA LEU A 5 -13.37 6.81 3.76
C LEU A 5 -13.98 7.86 2.84
N SER A 6 -13.11 8.72 2.29
CA SER A 6 -13.45 9.74 1.30
C SER A 6 -13.75 9.05 -0.04
N MET A 7 -15.02 8.71 -0.25
CA MET A 7 -15.51 8.18 -1.53
C MET A 7 -15.40 9.26 -2.61
N CYS A 8 -14.83 8.91 -3.76
CA CYS A 8 -14.86 9.77 -4.93
C CYS A 8 -16.15 9.48 -5.70
N VAL A 9 -17.27 10.06 -5.24
CA VAL A 9 -18.52 10.08 -6.00
C VAL A 9 -18.38 11.20 -7.03
N CYS A 10 -18.03 10.86 -8.26
CA CYS A 10 -18.11 11.81 -9.36
C CYS A 10 -19.59 12.03 -9.69
N VAL A 11 -20.22 12.97 -9.00
CA VAL A 11 -21.46 13.59 -9.49
C VAL A 11 -21.03 14.46 -10.66
N ALA A 12 -21.45 14.12 -11.88
CA ALA A 12 -21.08 14.88 -13.06
C ALA A 12 -21.65 16.30 -12.95
N GLU A 13 -20.77 17.28 -12.71
CA GLU A 13 -21.09 18.69 -12.88
C GLU A 13 -21.23 18.98 -14.38
N GLU A 14 -22.35 19.60 -14.77
CA GLU A 14 -22.69 20.12 -16.11
C GLU A 14 -23.30 19.17 -17.16
N ASN A 15 -24.24 18.29 -16.77
CA ASN A 15 -25.21 17.71 -17.71
C ASN A 15 -26.65 18.10 -17.31
N PRO A 16 -27.58 18.28 -18.28
CA PRO A 16 -28.99 18.47 -17.94
C PRO A 16 -29.45 17.27 -17.13
N GLN A 17 -29.74 17.51 -15.85
CA GLN A 17 -30.06 16.46 -14.91
C GLN A 17 -31.52 16.06 -15.10
N PHE A 18 -31.77 15.04 -15.93
CA PHE A 18 -33.12 14.53 -16.19
C PHE A 18 -33.68 13.67 -15.04
N VAL A 19 -32.87 13.41 -14.02
CA VAL A 19 -33.19 12.60 -12.86
C VAL A 19 -32.29 12.97 -11.68
N GLU A 20 -32.86 13.13 -10.49
CA GLU A 20 -32.07 13.35 -9.27
C GLU A 20 -31.61 12.03 -8.67
N VAL A 21 -30.37 12.01 -8.20
CA VAL A 21 -29.74 10.84 -7.58
C VAL A 21 -29.58 11.09 -6.08
N SER A 22 -30.24 10.28 -5.27
CA SER A 22 -30.01 10.29 -3.83
C SER A 22 -28.62 9.74 -3.48
N LYS A 23 -28.09 10.13 -2.31
CA LYS A 23 -26.79 9.63 -1.84
C LYS A 23 -26.78 8.09 -1.84
N PRO A 24 -25.88 7.43 -2.60
CA PRO A 24 -25.82 5.98 -2.66
C PRO A 24 -25.36 5.40 -1.33
N SER A 25 -25.88 4.22 -0.98
CA SER A 25 -25.37 3.38 0.09
C SER A 25 -24.49 2.29 -0.54
N VAL A 26 -23.21 2.26 -0.18
CA VAL A 26 -22.24 1.29 -0.68
C VAL A 26 -21.61 0.58 0.52
N ASN A 27 -21.70 -0.75 0.55
CA ASN A 27 -21.15 -1.58 1.62
C ASN A 27 -20.26 -2.67 1.03
N TYR A 28 -19.05 -2.79 1.55
CA TYR A 28 -18.09 -3.84 1.21
C TYR A 28 -17.08 -4.00 2.36
N GLU A 29 -16.40 -5.14 2.41
CA GLU A 29 -15.25 -5.31 3.31
C GLU A 29 -14.03 -4.58 2.74
N ALA A 30 -13.33 -3.80 3.58
CA ALA A 30 -12.23 -2.96 3.13
C ALA A 30 -10.87 -3.44 3.67
N ILE A 31 -9.86 -3.43 2.79
CA ILE A 31 -8.44 -3.61 3.16
C ILE A 31 -7.69 -2.36 2.69
N SER A 32 -6.95 -1.73 3.60
CA SER A 32 -6.21 -0.49 3.30
C SER A 32 -7.07 0.61 2.65
N GLY A 33 -8.37 0.67 2.98
CA GLY A 33 -9.32 1.61 2.41
C GLY A 33 -9.84 1.27 0.99
N MET A 34 -9.45 0.12 0.43
CA MET A 34 -9.89 -0.40 -0.87
C MET A 34 -10.86 -1.57 -0.69
N VAL A 35 -11.60 -1.93 -1.73
CA VAL A 35 -12.50 -3.10 -1.70
C VAL A 35 -11.66 -4.37 -1.56
N LYS A 36 -12.02 -5.23 -0.61
CA LYS A 36 -11.40 -6.53 -0.45
C LYS A 36 -11.75 -7.43 -1.63
N ASN A 37 -10.72 -7.97 -2.27
CA ASN A 37 -10.79 -8.98 -3.30
C ASN A 37 -11.74 -10.12 -2.89
N GLY A 38 -12.67 -10.49 -3.79
CA GLY A 38 -13.62 -11.56 -3.61
C GLY A 38 -14.71 -11.30 -2.56
N SER A 39 -14.69 -10.16 -1.87
CA SER A 39 -15.70 -9.82 -0.86
C SER A 39 -17.04 -9.43 -1.50
N GLU A 40 -18.13 -9.60 -0.76
CA GLU A 40 -19.45 -9.15 -1.18
C GLU A 40 -19.51 -7.61 -1.20
N VAL A 41 -20.04 -7.07 -2.28
CA VAL A 41 -20.32 -5.65 -2.47
C VAL A 41 -21.84 -5.50 -2.60
N THR A 42 -22.43 -4.66 -1.76
CA THR A 42 -23.86 -4.32 -1.83
C THR A 42 -24.05 -2.82 -1.99
N ILE A 43 -24.76 -2.43 -3.05
CA ILE A 43 -25.03 -1.04 -3.43
C ILE A 43 -26.53 -0.81 -3.50
N SER A 44 -26.98 0.33 -2.99
CA SER A 44 -28.35 0.82 -3.20
C SER A 44 -28.35 2.30 -3.54
N VAL A 45 -29.07 2.65 -4.60
CA VAL A 45 -29.27 4.03 -5.04
C VAL A 45 -30.76 4.25 -5.31
N ALA A 46 -31.27 5.43 -4.97
CA ALA A 46 -32.60 5.85 -5.41
C ALA A 46 -32.51 7.03 -6.37
N LEU A 47 -33.27 6.92 -7.45
CA LEU A 47 -33.49 7.90 -8.49
C LEU A 47 -34.87 8.52 -8.30
N THR A 48 -34.97 9.84 -8.31
CA THR A 48 -36.20 10.61 -8.07
C THR A 48 -36.30 11.79 -9.02
N ASN A 49 -37.42 12.51 -9.00
CA ASN A 49 -37.60 13.77 -9.73
C ASN A 49 -37.26 13.64 -11.23
N PHE A 50 -37.80 12.59 -11.88
CA PHE A 50 -37.67 12.39 -13.31
C PHE A 50 -38.29 13.56 -14.09
N SER A 51 -37.52 14.13 -15.02
CA SER A 51 -37.96 15.30 -15.80
C SER A 51 -39.11 14.96 -16.73
N LYS A 52 -40.19 15.74 -16.67
CA LYS A 52 -41.36 15.59 -17.56
C LYS A 52 -41.20 16.29 -18.90
N GLU A 53 -40.10 16.99 -19.12
CA GLU A 53 -39.86 17.80 -20.32
C GLU A 53 -39.12 17.03 -21.42
N ILE A 54 -38.91 15.72 -21.24
CA ILE A 54 -38.26 14.88 -22.23
C ILE A 54 -39.25 14.44 -23.32
N GLU A 55 -38.78 14.40 -24.58
CA GLU A 55 -39.59 13.95 -25.71
C GLU A 55 -39.99 12.48 -25.52
N GLY A 56 -41.27 12.17 -25.67
CA GLY A 56 -41.83 10.83 -25.43
C GLY A 56 -42.18 10.53 -23.97
N ASN A 57 -41.71 11.34 -23.00
CA ASN A 57 -41.86 11.10 -21.55
C ASN A 57 -41.27 9.76 -21.06
N GLU A 58 -40.47 9.09 -21.87
CA GLU A 58 -39.86 7.80 -21.54
C GLU A 58 -38.35 7.88 -21.68
N SER A 59 -37.65 7.18 -20.80
CA SER A 59 -36.22 6.94 -20.93
C SER A 59 -35.87 5.50 -20.60
N GLU A 60 -34.69 5.08 -21.02
CA GLU A 60 -34.15 3.76 -20.74
C GLU A 60 -32.94 3.87 -19.81
N LEU A 61 -32.99 3.19 -18.67
CA LEU A 61 -31.84 3.04 -17.80
C LEU A 61 -31.00 1.85 -18.26
N LEU A 62 -29.70 2.08 -18.46
CA LEU A 62 -28.73 1.03 -18.77
C LEU A 62 -27.86 0.79 -17.53
N PHE A 63 -27.73 -0.48 -17.19
CA PHE A 63 -26.99 -0.94 -16.02
C PHE A 63 -25.71 -1.66 -16.43
N HIS A 64 -24.60 -1.32 -15.78
CA HIS A 64 -23.31 -1.96 -15.96
C HIS A 64 -22.55 -2.05 -14.63
N SER A 65 -21.77 -3.11 -14.46
CA SER A 65 -20.92 -3.38 -13.30
C SER A 65 -19.85 -4.39 -13.69
N ASP A 66 -18.66 -4.23 -13.09
CA ASP A 66 -17.51 -5.14 -13.20
C ASP A 66 -17.50 -6.19 -12.08
N LEU A 67 -18.51 -6.19 -11.19
CA LEU A 67 -18.66 -7.20 -10.14
C LEU A 67 -18.98 -8.58 -10.73
N GLU A 68 -18.44 -9.61 -10.10
CA GLU A 68 -18.74 -11.00 -10.39
C GLU A 68 -20.08 -11.41 -9.75
N GLU A 69 -20.76 -12.39 -10.35
CA GLU A 69 -22.01 -12.96 -9.83
C GLU A 69 -23.09 -11.90 -9.50
N GLN A 70 -23.14 -10.84 -10.30
CA GLN A 70 -24.01 -9.70 -10.06
C GLN A 70 -25.50 -10.04 -10.08
N VAL A 71 -26.21 -9.56 -9.06
CA VAL A 71 -27.66 -9.63 -8.92
C VAL A 71 -28.21 -8.22 -8.85
N TRP A 72 -28.95 -7.84 -9.88
CA TRP A 72 -29.61 -6.55 -9.97
C TRP A 72 -31.05 -6.64 -9.45
N GLY A 73 -31.44 -5.64 -8.67
CA GLY A 73 -32.81 -5.43 -8.22
C GLY A 73 -33.28 -4.03 -8.56
N ILE A 74 -34.54 -3.91 -8.96
CA ILE A 74 -35.18 -2.62 -9.17
C ILE A 74 -36.58 -2.63 -8.55
N SER A 75 -36.93 -1.55 -7.87
CA SER A 75 -38.30 -1.30 -7.43
C SER A 75 -38.75 0.09 -7.82
N ILE A 76 -39.98 0.16 -8.31
CA ILE A 76 -40.64 1.38 -8.75
C ILE A 76 -41.71 1.72 -7.73
N ASP A 77 -41.58 2.87 -7.09
CA ASP A 77 -42.50 3.35 -6.04
C ASP A 77 -42.77 2.30 -4.95
N GLY A 78 -41.73 1.54 -4.60
CA GLY A 78 -41.79 0.48 -3.58
C GLY A 78 -42.23 -0.89 -4.10
N THR A 79 -42.68 -1.01 -5.35
CA THR A 79 -43.08 -2.28 -5.97
C THR A 79 -41.90 -2.90 -6.72
N PRO A 80 -41.43 -4.11 -6.34
CA PRO A 80 -40.37 -4.82 -7.07
C PRO A 80 -40.78 -5.07 -8.52
N LYS A 81 -39.84 -4.87 -9.44
CA LYS A 81 -39.99 -5.19 -10.87
C LYS A 81 -38.87 -6.14 -11.30
N GLU A 82 -39.11 -6.87 -12.37
CA GLU A 82 -38.07 -7.68 -13.00
C GLU A 82 -36.97 -6.76 -13.52
N CYS A 83 -35.74 -6.97 -13.07
CA CYS A 83 -34.62 -6.13 -13.46
C CYS A 83 -34.10 -6.56 -14.84
N LYS A 84 -34.17 -5.65 -15.81
CA LYS A 84 -33.64 -5.82 -17.17
C LYS A 84 -32.78 -4.61 -17.53
N SER A 85 -31.81 -4.80 -18.40
CA SER A 85 -31.02 -3.71 -18.97
C SER A 85 -31.13 -3.82 -20.49
N PRO A 86 -31.70 -2.83 -21.19
CA PRO A 86 -32.26 -1.57 -20.67
C PRO A 86 -33.55 -1.76 -19.84
N PHE A 87 -33.82 -0.81 -18.93
CA PHE A 87 -35.07 -0.70 -18.17
C PHE A 87 -35.82 0.59 -18.53
N THR A 88 -37.03 0.49 -19.06
CA THR A 88 -37.83 1.67 -19.44
C THR A 88 -38.52 2.31 -18.23
N ILE A 89 -38.44 3.64 -18.14
CA ILE A 89 -39.11 4.48 -17.14
C ILE A 89 -40.05 5.45 -17.86
N ASP A 90 -41.33 5.47 -17.48
CA ASP A 90 -42.25 6.57 -17.84
C ASP A 90 -42.15 7.66 -16.76
N HIS A 91 -41.65 8.84 -17.16
CA HIS A 91 -41.37 9.97 -16.29
C HIS A 91 -42.65 10.62 -15.73
N ARG A 92 -43.84 10.30 -16.26
CA ARG A 92 -45.13 10.79 -15.76
C ARG A 92 -45.64 9.97 -14.58
N GLU A 93 -45.37 8.68 -14.59
CA GLU A 93 -45.91 7.71 -13.63
C GLU A 93 -44.92 7.40 -12.50
N VAL A 94 -43.62 7.39 -12.80
CA VAL A 94 -42.59 7.00 -11.83
C VAL A 94 -42.15 8.19 -10.98
N SER A 95 -42.39 8.11 -9.68
CA SER A 95 -41.88 9.12 -8.73
C SER A 95 -40.49 8.76 -8.21
N LYS A 96 -40.23 7.46 -8.01
CA LYS A 96 -39.00 6.94 -7.44
C LYS A 96 -38.67 5.56 -8.01
N ALA A 97 -37.44 5.41 -8.48
CA ALA A 97 -36.84 4.10 -8.78
C ALA A 97 -35.73 3.81 -7.76
N LYS A 98 -35.80 2.68 -7.07
CA LYS A 98 -34.71 2.19 -6.21
C LYS A 98 -34.01 1.05 -6.92
N ILE A 99 -32.71 1.21 -7.13
CA ILE A 99 -31.83 0.20 -7.72
C ILE A 99 -30.97 -0.38 -6.60
N THR A 100 -30.84 -1.70 -6.60
CA THR A 100 -29.94 -2.44 -5.74
C THR A 100 -29.06 -3.33 -6.59
N LEU A 101 -27.79 -3.44 -6.21
CA LEU A 101 -26.83 -4.33 -6.83
C LEU A 101 -26.10 -5.06 -5.71
N THR A 102 -26.07 -6.39 -5.79
CA THR A 102 -25.19 -7.23 -4.98
C THR A 102 -24.31 -8.04 -5.92
N GLY A 103 -23.04 -8.22 -5.58
CA GLY A 103 -22.10 -9.02 -6.34
C GLY A 103 -20.80 -9.20 -5.56
N ARG A 104 -19.81 -9.87 -6.15
CA ARG A 104 -18.50 -10.04 -5.55
C ARG A 104 -17.48 -9.16 -6.24
N ALA A 105 -16.58 -8.55 -5.46
CA ALA A 105 -15.44 -7.85 -6.01
C ALA A 105 -14.56 -8.84 -6.81
N PRO A 106 -14.06 -8.46 -7.99
CA PRO A 106 -13.29 -9.35 -8.84
C PRO A 106 -11.99 -9.79 -8.16
N GLU A 107 -11.53 -10.98 -8.52
CA GLU A 107 -10.24 -11.47 -8.04
C GLU A 107 -9.08 -10.79 -8.78
N VAL A 108 -8.21 -10.12 -8.02
CA VAL A 108 -7.04 -9.42 -8.54
C VAL A 108 -5.77 -9.93 -7.88
N ASN A 109 -4.75 -10.15 -8.71
CA ASN A 109 -3.44 -10.66 -8.29
C ASN A 109 -2.43 -9.56 -7.96
N LYS A 110 -2.76 -8.31 -8.33
CA LYS A 110 -2.04 -7.08 -7.99
C LYS A 110 -3.06 -5.99 -7.68
N ARG A 111 -2.64 -4.94 -6.95
CA ARG A 111 -3.50 -3.77 -6.73
C ARG A 111 -3.97 -3.25 -8.10
N THR A 112 -5.27 -2.99 -8.23
CA THR A 112 -5.83 -2.43 -9.46
C THR A 112 -5.20 -1.06 -9.75
N GLU A 113 -4.65 -0.89 -10.95
CA GLU A 113 -4.05 0.39 -11.40
C GLU A 113 -5.13 1.42 -11.73
N GLU A 114 -6.28 0.95 -12.22
CA GLU A 114 -7.48 1.74 -12.48
C GLU A 114 -8.63 1.27 -11.59
N LYS A 115 -9.53 2.18 -11.25
CA LYS A 115 -10.71 1.83 -10.45
C LYS A 115 -11.68 1.00 -11.29
N ILE A 116 -12.13 -0.11 -10.73
CA ILE A 116 -13.20 -0.92 -11.32
C ILE A 116 -14.55 -0.22 -11.14
N THR A 117 -15.49 -0.51 -12.03
CA THR A 117 -16.85 0.02 -11.97
C THR A 117 -17.71 -0.87 -11.08
N LEU A 118 -17.97 -0.44 -9.85
CA LEU A 118 -18.88 -1.16 -8.96
C LEU A 118 -20.34 -1.00 -9.42
N LEU A 119 -20.70 0.19 -9.92
CA LEU A 119 -22.04 0.49 -10.43
C LEU A 119 -21.93 1.61 -11.46
N ASN A 120 -22.50 1.41 -12.64
CA ASN A 120 -22.74 2.47 -13.61
C ASN A 120 -24.20 2.41 -14.07
N ILE A 121 -24.87 3.55 -13.97
CA ILE A 121 -26.21 3.76 -14.52
C ILE A 121 -26.12 4.92 -15.50
N THR A 122 -26.53 4.66 -16.74
CA THR A 122 -26.74 5.68 -17.75
C THR A 122 -28.21 5.73 -18.14
N GLN A 123 -28.66 6.88 -18.63
CA GLN A 123 -30.03 7.11 -19.07
C GLN A 123 -30.01 7.48 -20.55
N ARG A 124 -30.73 6.71 -21.36
CA ARG A 124 -30.90 6.97 -22.78
C ARG A 124 -32.27 7.57 -23.05
N ILE A 125 -32.27 8.71 -23.73
CA ILE A 125 -33.48 9.41 -24.22
C ILE A 125 -33.36 9.54 -25.75
N LYS A 126 -32.46 10.42 -26.20
CA LYS A 126 -31.98 10.51 -27.59
C LYS A 126 -30.52 10.10 -27.67
N GLU A 127 -29.75 10.59 -26.71
CA GLU A 127 -28.36 10.24 -26.45
C GLU A 127 -28.27 9.59 -25.06
N GLU A 128 -27.09 9.08 -24.71
CA GLU A 128 -26.82 8.50 -23.39
C GLU A 128 -26.24 9.55 -22.45
N TYR A 129 -26.88 9.69 -21.29
CA TYR A 129 -26.46 10.61 -20.23
C TYR A 129 -26.01 9.83 -19.00
N PRO A 130 -24.86 10.16 -18.39
CA PRO A 130 -24.44 9.53 -17.15
C PRO A 130 -25.38 9.94 -16.00
N VAL A 131 -25.88 8.95 -15.26
CA VAL A 131 -26.70 9.20 -14.06
C VAL A 131 -25.84 9.07 -12.81
N ILE A 132 -25.17 7.93 -12.64
CA ILE A 132 -24.25 7.69 -11.53
C ILE A 132 -23.19 6.67 -11.95
N CYS A 133 -21.95 6.93 -11.57
CA CYS A 133 -20.84 5.99 -11.73
C CYS A 133 -20.07 5.90 -10.41
N ILE A 134 -20.05 4.72 -9.81
CA ILE A 134 -19.31 4.41 -8.58
C ILE A 134 -18.14 3.51 -8.97
N LYS A 135 -16.93 3.99 -8.72
CA LYS A 135 -15.69 3.26 -9.01
C LYS A 135 -14.80 3.18 -7.80
N GLU A 136 -14.20 2.02 -7.57
CA GLU A 136 -13.25 1.80 -6.48
C GLU A 136 -12.07 0.92 -6.87
N TYR A 137 -11.00 1.00 -6.08
CA TYR A 137 -9.85 0.10 -6.21
C TYR A 137 -10.11 -1.21 -5.46
N VAL A 138 -9.51 -2.30 -5.94
CA VAL A 138 -9.56 -3.63 -5.31
C VAL A 138 -8.16 -4.06 -4.89
N THR A 139 -8.07 -4.67 -3.71
CA THR A 139 -6.82 -5.24 -3.18
C THR A 139 -7.08 -6.47 -2.31
N SER A 140 -6.03 -7.18 -1.92
CA SER A 140 -6.09 -8.32 -1.00
C SER A 140 -5.07 -8.18 0.13
N GLU A 141 -5.20 -8.98 1.19
CA GLU A 141 -4.24 -8.97 2.29
C GLU A 141 -2.83 -9.36 1.80
N ALA A 142 -2.74 -10.34 0.90
CA ALA A 142 -1.46 -10.77 0.33
C ALA A 142 -0.76 -9.64 -0.44
N ILE A 143 -1.52 -8.89 -1.26
CA ILE A 143 -1.00 -7.74 -2.01
C ILE A 143 -0.48 -6.66 -1.05
N GLU A 144 -1.28 -6.29 -0.05
CA GLU A 144 -0.94 -5.21 0.88
C GLU A 144 0.22 -5.60 1.81
N ASN A 145 0.28 -6.85 2.26
CA ASN A 145 1.40 -7.38 3.05
C ASN A 145 2.69 -7.37 2.23
N ALA A 146 2.65 -7.81 0.97
CA ALA A 146 3.81 -7.78 0.09
C ALA A 146 4.34 -6.35 -0.11
N LEU A 147 3.46 -5.38 -0.38
CA LEU A 147 3.83 -3.97 -0.52
C LEU A 147 4.39 -3.39 0.79
N SER A 148 3.75 -3.67 1.93
CA SER A 148 4.21 -3.21 3.23
C SER A 148 5.61 -3.74 3.56
N MET A 149 5.85 -5.03 3.34
CA MET A 149 7.16 -5.64 3.59
C MET A 149 8.22 -5.13 2.59
N TRP A 150 7.85 -4.90 1.33
CA TRP A 150 8.74 -4.28 0.35
C TRP A 150 9.17 -2.87 0.77
N HIS A 151 8.27 -2.07 1.35
CA HIS A 151 8.60 -0.78 1.93
C HIS A 151 9.52 -0.90 3.16
N GLU A 152 9.23 -1.83 4.08
CA GLU A 152 10.08 -2.09 5.26
C GLU A 152 11.50 -2.55 4.85
N ALA A 153 11.60 -3.42 3.84
CA ALA A 153 12.88 -3.88 3.30
C ALA A 153 13.69 -2.73 2.68
N ASN A 154 13.06 -1.84 1.91
CA ASN A 154 13.70 -0.65 1.38
C ASN A 154 14.25 0.27 2.47
N GLU A 155 13.45 0.55 3.50
CA GLU A 155 13.88 1.36 4.64
C GLU A 155 15.07 0.72 5.36
N THR A 156 15.02 -0.60 5.58
CA THR A 156 16.10 -1.35 6.21
C THR A 156 17.39 -1.32 5.36
N ILE A 157 17.28 -1.42 4.03
CA ILE A 157 18.43 -1.28 3.12
C ILE A 157 19.03 0.13 3.19
N ALA A 158 18.20 1.17 3.31
CA ALA A 158 18.67 2.54 3.50
C ALA A 158 19.46 2.70 4.81
N ASN A 159 18.96 2.14 5.92
CA ASN A 159 19.68 2.15 7.20
C ASN A 159 21.00 1.36 7.13
N ALA A 160 21.00 0.19 6.48
CA ALA A 160 22.23 -0.58 6.26
C ALA A 160 23.26 0.19 5.42
N ASN A 161 22.81 0.94 4.40
CA ASN A 161 23.69 1.79 3.60
C ASN A 161 24.34 2.90 4.44
N GLU A 162 23.57 3.55 5.32
CA GLU A 162 24.10 4.56 6.24
C GLU A 162 25.14 3.95 7.19
N ALA A 163 24.84 2.81 7.80
CA ALA A 163 25.76 2.10 8.69
C ALA A 163 27.06 1.70 7.98
N ILE A 164 26.96 1.20 6.74
CA ILE A 164 28.13 0.87 5.91
C ILE A 164 28.96 2.12 5.64
N ALA A 165 28.34 3.22 5.20
CA ALA A 165 29.04 4.47 4.90
C ALA A 165 29.78 5.01 6.14
N ASN A 166 29.12 5.04 7.30
CA ASN A 166 29.73 5.46 8.56
C ASN A 166 30.94 4.58 8.94
N ALA A 167 30.86 3.26 8.70
CA ALA A 167 31.96 2.35 8.96
C ALA A 167 33.12 2.56 7.96
N GLU A 168 32.85 2.83 6.69
CA GLU A 168 33.86 3.16 5.69
C GLU A 168 34.60 4.46 6.02
N ASP A 169 33.86 5.51 6.43
CA ASP A 169 34.45 6.79 6.85
C ASP A 169 35.36 6.63 8.08
N ALA A 170 35.06 5.67 8.95
CA ALA A 170 35.91 5.26 10.07
C ALA A 170 37.12 4.38 9.64
N GLY A 171 37.30 4.10 8.35
CA GLY A 171 38.39 3.29 7.80
C GLY A 171 38.25 1.79 8.07
N LEU A 172 37.02 1.31 8.28
CA LEU A 172 36.74 -0.08 8.62
C LEU A 172 36.53 -0.93 7.36
N ASN A 173 36.86 -2.21 7.46
CA ASN A 173 36.56 -3.16 6.40
C ASN A 173 35.08 -3.56 6.46
N VAL A 174 34.32 -3.17 5.43
CA VAL A 174 32.89 -3.42 5.30
C VAL A 174 32.53 -4.44 4.22
N ALA A 175 33.50 -5.21 3.71
CA ALA A 175 33.29 -6.11 2.56
C ALA A 175 32.14 -7.10 2.78
N ASP A 176 32.02 -7.68 3.98
CA ASP A 176 30.95 -8.62 4.29
C ASP A 176 29.58 -7.93 4.44
N ALA A 177 29.55 -6.70 4.97
CA ALA A 177 28.32 -5.90 5.05
C ALA A 177 27.82 -5.52 3.64
N LYS A 178 28.73 -5.12 2.74
CA LYS A 178 28.41 -4.85 1.32
C LYS A 178 27.85 -6.09 0.62
N ARG A 179 28.43 -7.27 0.85
CA ARG A 179 27.90 -8.53 0.27
C ARG A 179 26.46 -8.81 0.74
N SER A 180 26.18 -8.64 2.03
CA SER A 180 24.81 -8.82 2.57
C SER A 180 23.83 -7.78 2.02
N ARG A 181 24.26 -6.53 1.86
CA ARG A 181 23.45 -5.49 1.21
C ARG A 181 23.17 -5.82 -0.25
N ASP A 182 24.17 -6.31 -0.99
CA ASP A 182 23.98 -6.69 -2.40
C ASP A 182 22.96 -7.83 -2.53
N LEU A 183 23.01 -8.82 -1.61
CA LEU A 183 22.00 -9.87 -1.52
C LEU A 183 20.60 -9.33 -1.15
N ALA A 184 20.54 -8.34 -0.25
CA ALA A 184 19.28 -7.67 0.09
C ALA A 184 18.64 -7.00 -1.13
N ASN A 185 19.45 -6.30 -1.95
CA ASN A 185 18.98 -5.68 -3.19
C ASN A 185 18.52 -6.73 -4.23
N GLU A 186 19.20 -7.86 -4.33
CA GLU A 186 18.79 -8.97 -5.21
C GLU A 186 17.39 -9.48 -4.82
N HIS A 187 17.19 -9.79 -3.53
CA HIS A 187 15.88 -10.22 -3.03
C HIS A 187 14.80 -9.16 -3.20
N LEU A 188 15.11 -7.88 -3.00
CA LEU A 188 14.15 -6.80 -3.20
C LEU A 188 13.72 -6.68 -4.68
N ASN A 189 14.65 -6.86 -5.61
CA ASN A 189 14.35 -6.87 -7.05
C ASN A 189 13.47 -8.08 -7.42
N ASN A 190 13.77 -9.27 -6.88
CA ASN A 190 12.94 -10.46 -7.08
C ASN A 190 11.52 -10.27 -6.52
N SER A 191 11.40 -9.65 -5.35
CA SER A 191 10.12 -9.29 -4.76
C SER A 191 9.29 -8.42 -5.69
N GLN A 192 9.89 -7.36 -6.24
CA GLN A 192 9.21 -6.48 -7.19
C GLN A 192 8.81 -7.22 -8.48
N GLN A 193 9.66 -8.11 -8.98
CA GLN A 193 9.34 -8.93 -10.14
C GLN A 193 8.12 -9.83 -9.87
N TYR A 194 8.11 -10.57 -8.76
CA TYR A 194 6.97 -11.41 -8.40
C TYR A 194 5.69 -10.61 -8.20
N TYR A 195 5.78 -9.43 -7.59
CA TYR A 195 4.62 -8.54 -7.45
C TYR A 195 4.05 -8.15 -8.82
N ASN A 196 4.91 -7.78 -9.76
CA ASN A 196 4.50 -7.41 -11.12
C ASN A 196 3.90 -8.59 -11.91
N GLU A 197 4.33 -9.82 -11.59
CA GLU A 197 3.77 -11.07 -12.12
C GLU A 197 2.42 -11.47 -11.44
N GLY A 198 1.96 -10.71 -10.44
CA GLY A 198 0.75 -11.01 -9.66
C GLY A 198 0.96 -12.09 -8.58
N ARG A 199 2.21 -12.41 -8.25
CA ARG A 199 2.60 -13.45 -7.31
C ARG A 199 2.89 -12.84 -5.94
N SER A 200 1.85 -12.33 -5.31
CA SER A 200 1.97 -11.51 -4.10
C SER A 200 2.55 -12.27 -2.90
N GLU A 201 2.28 -13.57 -2.78
CA GLU A 201 2.86 -14.39 -1.69
C GLU A 201 4.37 -14.59 -1.87
N GLU A 202 4.83 -14.88 -3.08
CA GLU A 202 6.27 -14.98 -3.37
C GLU A 202 6.97 -13.63 -3.30
N ALA A 203 6.29 -12.56 -3.69
CA ALA A 203 6.77 -11.20 -3.52
C ALA A 203 7.01 -10.87 -2.04
N LEU A 204 6.09 -11.27 -1.16
CA LEU A 204 6.22 -11.10 0.29
C LEU A 204 7.44 -11.88 0.83
N VAL A 205 7.59 -13.16 0.45
CA VAL A 205 8.72 -14.00 0.89
C VAL A 205 10.07 -13.40 0.48
N GLU A 206 10.21 -12.91 -0.75
CA GLU A 206 11.45 -12.26 -1.19
C GLU A 206 11.68 -10.91 -0.49
N ALA A 207 10.63 -10.14 -0.19
CA ALA A 207 10.77 -8.91 0.58
C ALA A 207 11.25 -9.19 2.03
N GLU A 208 10.77 -10.26 2.66
CA GLU A 208 11.26 -10.68 3.99
C GLU A 208 12.74 -11.04 3.95
N LYS A 209 13.18 -11.81 2.95
CA LYS A 209 14.61 -12.13 2.75
C LYS A 209 15.46 -10.89 2.50
N ALA A 210 14.94 -9.93 1.75
CA ALA A 210 15.60 -8.65 1.50
C ALA A 210 15.82 -7.89 2.82
N ARG A 211 14.76 -7.76 3.63
CA ARG A 211 14.84 -7.13 4.94
C ARG A 211 15.84 -7.83 5.85
N ASP A 212 15.78 -9.16 5.95
CA ASP A 212 16.64 -9.91 6.86
C ASP A 212 18.12 -9.83 6.44
N SER A 213 18.41 -9.85 5.13
CA SER A 213 19.75 -9.63 4.59
C SER A 213 20.25 -8.20 4.84
N ALA A 214 19.36 -7.21 4.79
CA ALA A 214 19.69 -5.82 5.11
C ALA A 214 20.01 -5.63 6.60
N LYS A 215 19.23 -6.26 7.51
CA LYS A 215 19.56 -6.27 8.95
C LYS A 215 20.91 -6.92 9.24
N ASP A 216 21.25 -8.00 8.53
CA ASP A 216 22.57 -8.63 8.62
C ASP A 216 23.69 -7.71 8.11
N ALA A 217 23.44 -6.96 7.02
CA ALA A 217 24.38 -5.96 6.51
C ALA A 217 24.64 -4.84 7.54
N GLU A 218 23.57 -4.29 8.13
CA GLU A 218 23.64 -3.28 9.19
C GLU A 218 24.42 -3.79 10.41
N ALA A 219 24.11 -5.00 10.90
CA ALA A 219 24.79 -5.61 12.04
C ALA A 219 26.29 -5.84 11.78
N LYS A 220 26.66 -6.27 10.56
CA LYS A 220 28.06 -6.44 10.14
C LYS A 220 28.81 -5.11 10.09
N ALA A 221 28.18 -4.05 9.60
CA ALA A 221 28.76 -2.71 9.62
C ALA A 221 28.94 -2.20 11.06
N GLY A 222 27.94 -2.36 11.93
CA GLY A 222 28.02 -1.97 13.34
C GLY A 222 29.07 -2.75 14.15
N SER A 223 29.23 -4.05 13.89
CA SER A 223 30.23 -4.90 14.55
C SER A 223 31.66 -4.49 14.19
N ALA A 224 31.89 -4.00 12.96
CA ALA A 224 33.19 -3.46 12.56
C ALA A 224 33.58 -2.23 13.40
N VAL A 225 32.60 -1.39 13.75
CA VAL A 225 32.79 -0.21 14.61
C VAL A 225 33.12 -0.62 16.05
N GLY A 226 32.40 -1.61 16.59
CA GLY A 226 32.65 -2.15 17.94
C GLY A 226 33.98 -2.88 18.10
N GLY A 227 34.52 -3.46 17.03
CA GLY A 227 35.84 -4.12 17.04
C GLY A 227 37.03 -3.16 17.13
N VAL A 228 36.91 -1.93 16.62
CA VAL A 228 38.01 -0.95 16.62
C VAL A 228 38.15 -0.20 17.94
N THR A 229 37.06 0.00 18.69
CA THR A 229 37.15 0.62 20.03
C THR A 229 37.95 -0.23 21.02
N LEU A 230 37.92 -1.57 20.89
CA LEU A 230 38.77 -2.48 21.68
C LEU A 230 40.25 -2.46 21.26
N ARG A 231 40.54 -2.31 19.97
CA ARG A 231 41.92 -2.35 19.44
C ARG A 231 42.73 -1.09 19.79
N ASN A 232 42.09 0.08 19.87
CA ASN A 232 42.77 1.33 20.24
C ASN A 232 43.13 1.40 21.74
N TYR A 233 42.38 0.71 22.62
CA TYR A 233 42.76 0.60 24.04
C TYR A 233 44.00 -0.28 24.28
N ALA A 234 44.22 -1.30 23.44
CA ALA A 234 45.38 -2.18 23.56
C ALA A 234 46.70 -1.46 23.23
N ILE A 235 46.69 -0.52 22.27
CA ILE A 235 47.88 0.26 21.89
C ILE A 235 48.22 1.31 22.94
N ILE A 236 47.22 1.97 23.55
CA ILE A 236 47.44 2.96 24.62
C ILE A 236 47.97 2.28 25.91
N ALA A 237 47.52 1.06 26.22
CA ALA A 237 48.02 0.30 27.36
C ALA A 237 49.52 -0.05 27.23
N VAL A 238 50.01 -0.37 26.04
CA VAL A 238 51.44 -0.66 25.81
C VAL A 238 52.31 0.57 26.01
N VAL A 239 51.87 1.76 25.56
CA VAL A 239 52.64 3.01 25.71
C VAL A 239 52.71 3.44 27.18
N ALA A 240 51.62 3.31 27.95
CA ALA A 240 51.60 3.65 29.38
C ALA A 240 52.55 2.74 30.19
N VAL A 241 52.61 1.44 29.89
CA VAL A 241 53.53 0.50 30.55
C VAL A 241 54.99 0.84 30.24
N VAL A 242 55.31 1.20 28.99
CA VAL A 242 56.68 1.61 28.62
C VAL A 242 57.10 2.89 29.35
N VAL A 243 56.21 3.89 29.45
CA VAL A 243 56.50 5.15 30.19
C VAL A 243 56.72 4.87 31.68
N ILE A 244 55.93 3.99 32.30
CA ILE A 244 56.10 3.62 33.71
C ILE A 244 57.44 2.88 33.92
N ILE A 245 57.81 1.95 33.03
CA ILE A 245 59.10 1.24 33.11
C ILE A 245 60.27 2.23 32.98
N VAL A 246 60.21 3.18 32.05
CA VAL A 246 61.24 4.23 31.91
C VAL A 246 61.30 5.12 33.15
N PHE A 247 60.16 5.49 33.73
CA PHE A 247 60.11 6.31 34.94
C PHE A 247 60.69 5.58 36.16
N VAL A 248 60.40 4.28 36.30
CA VAL A 248 60.98 3.43 37.36
C VAL A 248 62.49 3.27 37.16
N LEU A 249 62.96 3.05 35.93
CA LEU A 249 64.40 2.97 35.63
C LEU A 249 65.13 4.28 35.91
N LEU A 250 64.54 5.44 35.57
CA LEU A 250 65.09 6.76 35.88
C LEU A 250 65.14 7.01 37.39
N LEU A 251 64.12 6.60 38.15
CA LEU A 251 64.10 6.71 39.61
C LEU A 251 65.14 5.78 40.26
N GLN A 252 65.33 4.55 39.74
CA GLN A 252 66.37 3.64 40.21
C GLN A 252 67.78 4.17 39.92
N GLN A 253 68.03 4.76 38.74
CA GLN A 253 69.29 5.43 38.44
C GLN A 253 69.56 6.62 39.38
N ARG A 254 68.53 7.39 39.73
CA ARG A 254 68.65 8.49 40.70
C ARG A 254 68.98 8.02 42.12
N LYS A 255 68.44 6.87 42.55
CA LYS A 255 68.78 6.27 43.85
C LYS A 255 70.22 5.74 43.89
N ARG A 256 70.72 5.13 42.81
CA ARG A 256 72.13 4.69 42.74
C ARG A 256 73.14 5.84 42.82
N LYS A 257 72.78 7.04 42.34
CA LYS A 257 73.63 8.25 42.47
C LYS A 257 73.59 8.92 43.84
N ARG A 258 72.68 8.51 44.74
CA ARG A 258 72.56 9.05 46.11
C ARG A 258 73.04 8.07 47.20
N GLY A 259 73.60 6.92 46.82
CA GLY A 259 74.19 5.93 47.73
C GLY A 259 75.71 6.02 47.83
N VAL A 260 76.29 7.21 47.68
CA VAL A 260 77.69 7.49 48.01
C VAL A 260 77.71 8.70 48.93
N TYR A 261 77.56 8.42 50.21
CA TYR A 261 78.24 9.06 51.34
C TYR A 261 78.27 8.06 52.48
#